data_AF-A0AAV3UIA3-F1
#
_entry.id   AF-A0AAV3UIA3-F1
#
_cell.length_a   1.000
_cell.length_b   1.000
_cell.length_c   1.000
_cell.angle_alpha   90.00
_cell.angle_beta   90.00
_cell.angle_gamma   90.00
#
_symmetry.space_group_name_H-M   'P 1'
#
loop_
_entity.id
_entity.type
_entity.pdbx_description
1 polymer ?
#
loop_
_entity_poly.entity_id
_entity_poly.type
_entity_poly.pdbx_seq_one_letter_code
_entity_poly.pdbx_strand_id
1 'polypeptide(L)'
;MFAFDGLLLVVDLDRITEENVVELATSAALDTVSIHRVANASLQITGNGYQVQLPGAADAGFHVGDRAPCTPAPNLLVIAADGTERVAADIVTIRKEQV
;
A
#
# COMPACT_ATOMS: atom_id res chain seq x y z
N MET A 1 -4.43 -2.39 5.57
CA MET A 1 -4.29 -2.05 4.14
C MET A 1 -5.11 -0.80 3.87
N PHE A 2 -4.51 0.15 3.17
CA PHE A 2 -5.18 1.35 2.68
C PHE A 2 -5.29 1.28 1.17
N ALA A 3 -6.43 1.66 0.62
CA ALA A 3 -6.70 1.69 -0.81
C ALA A 3 -7.00 3.11 -1.28
N PHE A 4 -6.30 3.52 -2.33
CA PHE A 4 -6.35 4.83 -2.98
C PHE A 4 -6.46 4.61 -4.49
N ASP A 5 -6.82 5.63 -5.27
CA ASP A 5 -6.84 5.50 -6.74
C ASP A 5 -5.46 5.11 -7.27
N GLY A 6 -5.37 3.91 -7.85
CA GLY A 6 -4.14 3.37 -8.41
C GLY A 6 -3.05 3.06 -7.39
N LEU A 7 -3.33 3.03 -6.08
CA LEU A 7 -2.32 2.76 -5.06
C LEU A 7 -2.89 1.95 -3.88
N LEU A 8 -2.15 0.92 -3.46
CA LEU A 8 -2.44 0.14 -2.25
C LEU A 8 -1.24 0.19 -1.29
N LEU A 9 -1.52 0.43 -0.02
CA LEU A 9 -0.54 0.37 1.05
C LEU A 9 -0.85 -0.80 1.98
N VAL A 10 0.06 -1.76 2.08
CA VAL A 10 0.00 -2.87 3.02
C VAL A 10 0.97 -2.58 4.15
N VAL A 11 0.41 -2.24 5.31
CA VAL A 11 1.14 -1.76 6.49
C VAL A 11 1.14 -2.85 7.55
N ASP A 12 2.30 -3.16 8.11
CA ASP A 12 2.40 -3.96 9.34
C ASP A 12 2.12 -3.06 10.56
N LEU A 13 0.89 -3.14 11.07
CA LEU A 13 0.40 -2.30 12.17
C LEU A 13 1.08 -2.61 13.51
N ASP A 14 1.71 -3.77 13.67
CA ASP A 14 2.43 -4.11 14.91
C ASP A 14 3.84 -3.50 14.94
N ARG A 15 4.34 -3.03 13.78
CA ARG A 15 5.72 -2.55 13.62
C ARG A 15 5.82 -1.10 13.13
N ILE A 16 4.71 -0.43 12.87
CA ILE A 16 4.66 0.98 12.51
C ILE A 16 3.76 1.69 13.52
N THR A 17 4.27 2.78 14.10
CA THR A 17 3.50 3.60 15.06
C THR A 17 2.28 4.22 14.38
N GLU A 18 1.19 4.41 15.12
CA GLU A 18 -0.03 5.05 14.60
C GLU A 18 0.25 6.41 13.93
N GLU A 19 1.11 7.24 14.53
CA GLU A 19 1.52 8.54 13.97
C GLU A 19 2.14 8.39 12.57
N ASN A 20 3.07 7.45 12.41
CA ASN A 20 3.71 7.17 11.12
C ASN A 20 2.71 6.62 10.10
N VAL A 21 1.76 5.79 10.52
CA VAL A 21 0.69 5.28 9.64
C VAL A 21 -0.20 6.42 9.16
N VAL A 22 -0.57 7.35 10.05
CA VAL A 22 -1.39 8.52 9.71
C VAL A 22 -0.67 9.42 8.71
N GLU A 23 0.63 9.66 8.90
CA GLU A 23 1.43 10.44 7.94
C GLU A 23 1.45 9.77 6.56
N LEU A 24 1.76 8.48 6.48
CA LEU A 24 1.78 7.74 5.22
C LEU A 24 0.42 7.76 4.51
N ALA A 25 -0.67 7.55 5.26
CA ALA A 25 -2.02 7.58 4.71
C ALA A 25 -2.42 8.99 4.24
N THR A 26 -2.02 10.03 4.96
CA THR A 26 -2.32 11.43 4.63
C THR A 26 -1.56 11.86 3.38
N SER A 27 -0.27 11.55 3.29
CA SER A 27 0.55 11.83 2.11
C SER A 27 0.00 11.14 0.87
N ALA A 28 -0.38 9.86 0.99
CA ALA A 28 -1.00 9.13 -0.11
C ALA A 28 -2.35 9.75 -0.52
N ALA A 29 -3.20 10.11 0.45
CA ALA A 29 -4.51 10.71 0.18
C ALA A 29 -4.41 12.07 -0.52
N LEU A 30 -3.42 12.89 -0.16
CA LEU A 30 -3.22 14.20 -0.76
C LEU A 30 -2.80 14.09 -2.22
N ASP A 31 -1.96 13.10 -2.55
CA ASP A 31 -1.42 12.93 -3.90
C ASP A 31 -2.37 12.17 -4.83
N THR A 32 -3.17 11.24 -4.32
CA THR A 32 -4.19 10.52 -5.12
C THR A 32 -5.57 11.17 -5.08
N VAL A 33 -5.80 12.10 -4.14
CA VAL A 33 -7.09 12.78 -3.90
C VAL A 33 -8.23 11.79 -3.59
N SER A 34 -7.92 10.65 -2.96
CA SER A 34 -8.92 9.62 -2.63
C SER A 34 -8.53 8.78 -1.42
N ILE A 35 -9.51 8.29 -0.66
CA ILE A 35 -9.33 7.18 0.29
C ILE A 35 -10.55 6.29 0.13
N HIS A 36 -10.38 5.14 -0.51
CA HIS A 36 -11.48 4.23 -0.81
C HIS A 36 -11.81 3.32 0.35
N ARG A 37 -10.77 2.78 1.00
CA ARG A 37 -10.99 1.82 2.09
C ARG A 37 -9.79 1.64 3.00
N VAL A 38 -10.09 1.40 4.27
CA VAL A 38 -9.18 0.77 5.22
C VAL A 38 -9.69 -0.62 5.51
N ALA A 39 -8.87 -1.64 5.29
CA ALA A 39 -9.24 -3.03 5.53
C ALA A 39 -8.06 -3.81 6.10
N ASN A 40 -8.35 -4.78 6.97
CA ASN A 40 -7.35 -5.73 7.44
C ASN A 40 -6.99 -6.68 6.28
N ALA A 41 -5.72 -6.63 5.88
CA ALA A 41 -5.16 -7.59 4.92
C ALA A 41 -4.49 -8.71 5.72
N SER A 42 -4.66 -9.95 5.28
CA SER A 42 -3.98 -11.11 5.84
C SER A 42 -2.86 -11.58 4.91
N LEU A 43 -1.73 -11.97 5.51
CA LEU A 43 -0.64 -12.65 4.83
C LEU A 43 -0.84 -14.16 4.98
N GLN A 44 -0.78 -14.87 3.87
CA GLN A 44 -0.85 -16.33 3.82
C GLN A 44 0.39 -16.88 3.13
N ILE A 45 0.87 -18.04 3.57
CA ILE A 45 1.91 -18.78 2.87
C ILE A 45 1.21 -19.76 1.94
N THR A 46 1.43 -19.61 0.63
CA THR A 46 0.82 -20.46 -0.39
C THR A 46 1.90 -20.96 -1.33
N GLY A 47 2.06 -22.29 -1.40
CA GLY A 47 3.11 -22.93 -2.21
C GLY A 47 4.51 -22.55 -1.72
N ASN A 48 5.33 -22.00 -2.62
CA ASN A 48 6.71 -21.57 -2.34
C ASN A 48 6.83 -20.06 -2.06
N GLY A 49 5.72 -19.37 -1.77
CA GLY A 49 5.71 -17.92 -1.61
C GLY A 49 4.68 -17.41 -0.62
N TYR A 50 4.59 -16.08 -0.54
CA TYR A 50 3.62 -15.37 0.27
C TYR A 50 2.53 -14.76 -0.61
N GLN A 51 1.30 -14.80 -0.13
CA GLN A 51 0.15 -14.17 -0.75
C GLN A 51 -0.47 -13.19 0.24
N VAL A 52 -0.62 -11.94 -0.17
CA VAL A 52 -1.36 -10.93 0.59
C VAL A 52 -2.78 -10.86 0.02
N GLN A 53 -3.77 -10.93 0.89
CA GLN A 53 -5.15 -10.68 0.51
C GLN A 53 -5.38 -9.17 0.41
N LEU A 54 -5.88 -8.70 -0.74
CA LEU A 54 -6.11 -7.28 -1.02
C LEU A 54 -7.62 -6.98 -1.13
N PRO A 55 -8.36 -6.95 -0.01
CA PRO A 55 -9.80 -6.71 -0.03
C PRO A 55 -10.12 -5.28 -0.50
N GLY A 56 -10.95 -5.13 -1.54
CA GLY A 56 -11.29 -3.82 -2.11
C GLY A 56 -10.25 -3.27 -3.08
N ALA A 57 -9.32 -4.09 -3.57
CA ALA A 57 -8.34 -3.68 -4.58
C ALA A 57 -8.97 -3.17 -5.88
N ALA A 58 -10.14 -3.72 -6.25
CA ALA A 58 -10.90 -3.28 -7.42
C ALA A 58 -11.34 -1.81 -7.32
N ASP A 59 -11.66 -1.33 -6.12
CA ASP A 59 -12.05 0.07 -5.89
C ASP A 59 -10.86 1.03 -6.14
N ALA A 60 -9.63 0.53 -5.96
CA ALA A 60 -8.38 1.22 -6.27
C ALA A 60 -7.92 1.00 -7.73
N GLY A 61 -8.71 0.32 -8.57
CA GLY A 61 -8.41 0.06 -9.96
C GLY A 61 -7.60 -1.20 -10.25
N PHE A 62 -7.32 -2.04 -9.24
CA PHE A 62 -6.55 -3.28 -9.40
C PHE A 62 -7.47 -4.49 -9.61
N HIS A 63 -7.17 -5.26 -10.65
CA HIS A 63 -7.96 -6.42 -11.06
C HIS A 63 -7.10 -7.69 -11.11
N VAL A 64 -7.78 -8.84 -11.07
CA VAL A 64 -7.11 -10.14 -11.18
C VAL A 64 -6.45 -10.26 -12.56
N GLY A 65 -5.15 -10.52 -12.57
CA GLY A 65 -4.34 -10.63 -13.79
C GLY A 65 -3.45 -9.42 -14.05
N ASP A 66 -3.66 -8.31 -13.34
CA ASP A 66 -2.84 -7.11 -13.47
C ASP A 66 -1.40 -7.36 -12.99
N ARG A 67 -0.46 -6.71 -13.68
CA ARG A 67 0.94 -6.64 -13.26
C ARG A 67 1.22 -5.27 -12.67
N ALA A 68 0.95 -5.15 -11.37
CA ALA A 68 1.28 -3.95 -10.61
C ALA A 68 2.71 -4.03 -10.04
N PRO A 69 3.55 -3.00 -10.24
CA PRO A 69 4.81 -2.88 -9.51
C PRO A 69 4.59 -2.89 -8.00
N CYS A 70 5.37 -3.71 -7.30
CA CYS A 70 5.38 -3.82 -5.84
C CYS A 70 6.72 -3.31 -5.30
N THR A 71 6.71 -2.21 -4.56
CA THR A 71 7.91 -1.61 -3.97
C THR A 71 7.90 -1.80 -2.45
N PRO A 72 8.85 -2.56 -1.89
CA PRO A 72 8.96 -2.74 -0.44
C PRO A 72 9.66 -1.56 0.24
N ALA A 73 9.23 -1.28 1.47
CA ALA A 73 9.89 -0.42 2.45
C ALA A 73 9.85 -1.10 3.83
N PRO A 74 10.60 -0.63 4.85
CA PRO A 74 10.58 -1.26 6.17
C PRO A 74 9.15 -1.34 6.74
N ASN A 75 8.66 -2.57 6.96
CA ASN A 75 7.32 -2.88 7.49
C ASN A 75 6.15 -2.39 6.61
N LEU A 76 6.42 -2.07 5.34
CA LEU A 76 5.45 -1.52 4.39
C LEU A 76 5.64 -2.14 3.00
N LEU A 77 4.55 -2.51 2.34
CA LEU A 77 4.55 -2.86 0.93
C LEU A 77 3.62 -1.90 0.18
N VAL A 78 4.18 -1.25 -0.85
CA VAL A 78 3.47 -0.30 -1.71
C VAL A 78 3.22 -0.95 -3.06
N ILE A 79 1.98 -0.96 -3.51
CA ILE A 79 1.57 -1.51 -4.81
C ILE A 79 0.96 -0.38 -5.62
N ALA A 80 1.53 -0.11 -6.79
CA ALA A 80 1.11 0.99 -7.65
C ALA A 80 0.58 0.47 -8.99
N ALA A 81 -0.43 1.13 -9.52
CA ALA A 81 -0.84 1.00 -10.92
C ALA A 81 0.00 1.93 -11.80
N ASP A 82 -0.13 1.79 -13.12
CA ASP A 82 0.55 2.69 -14.05
C ASP A 82 0.08 4.14 -13.83
N GLY A 83 1.05 5.06 -13.70
CA GLY A 83 0.82 6.49 -13.46
C GLY A 83 0.84 6.94 -11.99
N THR A 84 0.92 6.02 -11.02
CA THR A 84 1.06 6.35 -9.58
C THR A 84 2.43 5.99 -9.01
N GLU A 85 3.41 5.71 -9.87
CA GLU A 85 4.76 5.27 -9.48
C GLU A 85 5.50 6.34 -8.67
N ARG A 86 5.27 7.62 -9.01
CA ARG A 86 5.83 8.75 -8.25
C ARG A 86 5.33 8.76 -6.81
N VAL A 87 4.01 8.63 -6.61
CA VAL A 87 3.40 8.59 -5.28
C VAL A 87 3.95 7.41 -4.49
N ALA A 88 4.09 6.25 -5.14
CA ALA A 88 4.69 5.09 -4.49
C ALA A 88 6.15 5.32 -4.06
N ALA A 89 6.96 5.98 -4.90
CA ALA A 89 8.34 6.33 -4.56
C ALA A 89 8.42 7.34 -3.39
N ASP A 90 7.52 8.32 -3.36
CA ASP A 90 7.44 9.33 -2.31
C ASP A 90 7.06 8.67 -0.96
N ILE A 91 6.04 7.80 -0.95
CA ILE A 91 5.65 7.03 0.24
C ILE A 91 6.78 6.13 0.75
N VAL A 92 7.51 5.47 -0.15
CA VAL A 92 8.67 4.64 0.22
C VAL A 92 9.78 5.50 0.83
N THR A 93 9.97 6.72 0.34
CA THR A 93 10.96 7.67 0.85
C THR A 93 10.58 8.13 2.25
N ILE A 94 9.34 8.59 2.46
CA ILE A 94 8.80 8.96 3.78
C ILE A 94 9.00 7.80 4.77
N ARG A 95 8.64 6.57 4.38
CA ARG A 95 8.79 5.43 5.27
C ARG A 95 10.24 5.15 5.65
N LYS A 96 11.21 5.38 4.76
CA LYS A 96 12.64 5.20 5.06
C LYS A 96 13.18 6.26 6.00
N GLU A 97 12.62 7.48 5.98
CA GLU A 97 13.03 8.56 6.88
C GLU A 97 12.46 8.39 8.31
N GLN A 98 11.35 7.66 8.45
CA GLN A 98 10.73 7.34 9.74
C GLN A 98 11.44 6.21 10.53
N VAL A 99 12.55 5.65 10.03
CA VAL A 99 13.21 4.44 10.59
C VAL A 99 14.64 4.74 11.02
#